data_AF-A0AAN6YLQ2-F1
#
_entry.id   AF-A0AAN6YLQ2-F1
#
_cell.length_a   1.000
_cell.length_b   1.000
_cell.length_c   1.000
_cell.angle_alpha   90.00
_cell.angle_beta   90.00
_cell.angle_gamma   90.00
#
_symmetry.space_group_name_H-M   'P 1'
#
loop_
_entity.id
_entity.type
_entity.pdbx_description
1 polymer ?
#
loop_
_entity_poly.entity_id
_entity_poly.type
_entity_poly.pdbx_seq_one_letter_code
_entity_poly.pdbx_strand_id
1 'polypeptide(L)'
;MKAQLFAALAALIRGATSQELIQGGAIYNVPSGSSTTINTVSGTFKVPDASVPLIGPTSGHKGIYAFGIWVGIGGWAGSGSASSCPAGSGVLRAGIDVYYDGFSNVPMVPWAWYQYGVSTETGAFAYAGFNLEAGDLIKITVSGVSNNITAIIENYGKVDSTVGRTPIQRAPPTYGFQGSNVANTLCKTEAGWIIENHLTETNPPEPVTMANFTQVAFTELDIRTSSGRVGASAAKLVNINLADQGGKLTDCSTVSDSEVRCRRTVG
;
A
#
# COMPACT_ATOMS: atom_id res chain seq x y z
N MET A 1 -34.34 36.60 34.00
CA MET A 1 -33.79 37.41 32.87
C MET A 1 -32.39 36.90 32.62
N LYS A 2 -32.18 36.02 31.61
CA LYS A 2 -31.69 36.35 30.24
C LYS A 2 -30.29 36.99 30.29
N ALA A 3 -29.20 36.48 29.71
CA ALA A 3 -28.96 35.68 28.48
C ALA A 3 -27.70 34.79 28.71
N GLN A 4 -27.48 33.57 28.19
CA GLN A 4 -27.59 32.95 26.86
C GLN A 4 -26.69 33.57 25.77
N LEU A 5 -26.04 32.69 24.97
CA LEU A 5 -25.33 32.91 23.67
C LEU A 5 -23.89 33.45 23.77
N PHE A 6 -22.82 32.89 23.20
CA PHE A 6 -22.58 31.83 22.19
C PHE A 6 -21.19 31.20 22.45
N ALA A 7 -21.10 29.91 22.78
CA ALA A 7 -19.93 29.12 22.40
C ALA A 7 -20.27 28.56 21.02
N ALA A 8 -20.04 29.38 19.99
CA ALA A 8 -20.21 28.98 18.61
C ALA A 8 -19.16 27.92 18.29
N LEU A 9 -19.62 26.68 18.31
CA LEU A 9 -19.29 25.60 17.39
C LEU A 9 -18.52 26.11 16.15
N ALA A 10 -17.20 26.22 16.25
CA ALA A 10 -16.33 26.25 15.08
C ALA A 10 -16.18 24.81 14.59
N ALA A 11 -17.31 24.19 14.24
CA ALA A 11 -17.30 23.10 13.28
C ALA A 11 -16.84 23.75 11.98
N LEU A 12 -15.53 23.66 11.73
CA LEU A 12 -14.91 24.06 10.49
C LEU A 12 -15.75 23.42 9.39
N ILE A 13 -16.44 24.25 8.61
CA ILE A 13 -17.06 23.83 7.37
C ILE A 13 -15.87 23.39 6.51
N ARG A 14 -15.54 22.09 6.55
CA ARG A 14 -14.69 21.42 5.55
C ARG A 14 -15.47 21.53 4.25
N GLY A 15 -15.36 22.68 3.58
CA GLY A 15 -16.00 22.94 2.30
C GLY A 15 -15.53 21.87 1.35
N ALA A 16 -16.47 21.11 0.77
CA ALA A 16 -16.29 19.91 -0.06
C ALA A 16 -14.85 19.72 -0.56
N THR A 17 -13.97 19.22 0.31
CA THR A 17 -12.58 18.97 -0.02
C THR A 17 -12.54 17.63 -0.73
N SER A 18 -11.79 17.56 -1.83
CA SER A 18 -11.40 16.31 -2.50
C SER A 18 -11.31 15.14 -1.52
N GLN A 19 -11.97 14.02 -1.82
CA GLN A 19 -11.96 12.82 -0.99
C GLN A 19 -10.54 12.54 -0.49
N GLU A 20 -10.36 12.50 0.83
CA GLU A 20 -9.08 12.15 1.43
C GLU A 20 -8.76 10.71 1.07
N LEU A 21 -7.57 10.49 0.53
CA LEU A 21 -7.07 9.18 0.12
C LEU A 21 -5.70 9.01 0.73
N ILE A 22 -5.57 8.03 1.63
CA ILE A 22 -4.29 7.65 2.23
C ILE A 22 -3.48 6.72 1.32
N GLN A 23 -4.04 6.27 0.20
CA GLN A 23 -3.38 5.34 -0.73
C GLN A 23 -3.26 5.91 -2.14
N GLY A 24 -2.12 5.65 -2.77
CA GLY A 24 -1.78 6.02 -4.14
C GLY A 24 -1.16 4.82 -4.86
N GLY A 25 -1.33 4.71 -6.16
CA GLY A 25 -0.82 3.55 -6.91
C GLY A 25 -1.67 3.15 -8.09
N ALA A 26 -1.60 1.86 -8.43
CA ALA A 26 -2.41 1.24 -9.46
C ALA A 26 -3.31 0.16 -8.86
N ILE A 27 -4.58 0.19 -9.25
CA ILE A 27 -5.62 -0.72 -8.77
C ILE A 27 -6.30 -1.36 -9.97
N TYR A 28 -6.30 -2.68 -10.00
CA TYR A 28 -7.12 -3.43 -10.94
C TYR A 28 -8.37 -3.94 -10.24
N ASN A 29 -9.52 -3.71 -10.86
CA ASN A 29 -10.79 -4.29 -10.45
C ASN A 29 -11.29 -5.21 -11.57
N VAL A 30 -11.71 -6.41 -11.20
CA VAL A 30 -12.45 -7.28 -12.10
C VAL A 30 -13.72 -6.55 -12.55
N PRO A 31 -14.03 -6.50 -13.86
CA PRO A 31 -15.25 -5.88 -14.36
C PRO A 31 -16.51 -6.44 -13.70
N SER A 32 -17.46 -5.54 -13.37
CA SER A 32 -18.74 -5.94 -12.79
C SER A 32 -19.48 -6.94 -13.70
N GLY A 33 -20.03 -8.00 -13.10
CA GLY A 33 -20.72 -9.08 -13.81
C GLY A 33 -19.80 -10.16 -14.40
N SER A 34 -18.48 -10.02 -14.28
CA SER A 34 -17.54 -11.07 -14.66
C SER A 34 -17.46 -12.18 -13.60
N SER A 35 -17.25 -13.42 -14.05
CA SER A 35 -16.89 -14.57 -13.18
C SER A 35 -15.38 -14.72 -13.00
N THR A 36 -14.58 -13.82 -13.59
CA THR A 36 -13.13 -13.80 -13.45
C THR A 36 -12.73 -13.58 -12.00
N THR A 37 -11.75 -14.34 -11.52
CA THR A 37 -11.15 -14.17 -10.20
C THR A 37 -9.66 -13.92 -10.33
N ILE A 38 -9.11 -13.12 -9.43
CA ILE A 38 -7.68 -12.87 -9.31
C ILE A 38 -7.06 -14.01 -8.50
N ASN A 39 -6.05 -14.64 -9.11
CA ASN A 39 -5.34 -15.79 -8.56
C ASN A 39 -3.99 -15.38 -7.98
N THR A 40 -3.25 -14.54 -8.70
CA THR A 40 -1.90 -14.12 -8.33
C THR A 40 -1.67 -12.68 -8.74
N VAL A 41 -0.99 -11.93 -7.88
CA VAL A 41 -0.53 -10.57 -8.16
C VAL A 41 0.94 -10.51 -7.80
N SER A 42 1.76 -9.96 -8.70
CA SER A 42 3.15 -9.66 -8.40
C SER A 42 3.57 -8.30 -8.91
N GLY A 43 4.60 -7.75 -8.27
CA GLY A 43 5.27 -6.55 -8.72
C GLY A 43 6.65 -6.45 -8.11
N THR A 44 7.49 -5.67 -8.76
CA THR A 44 8.85 -5.39 -8.33
C THR A 44 9.00 -3.90 -8.12
N PHE A 45 9.74 -3.49 -7.09
CA PHE A 45 10.07 -2.08 -6.88
C PHE A 45 11.41 -1.98 -6.16
N LYS A 46 12.07 -0.82 -6.28
CA LYS A 46 13.22 -0.51 -5.44
C LYS A 46 12.76 0.13 -4.15
N VAL A 47 13.36 -0.26 -3.03
CA VAL A 47 13.21 0.46 -1.75
C VAL A 47 13.66 1.90 -2.00
N PRO A 48 12.77 2.90 -1.91
CA PRO A 48 13.14 4.28 -2.17
C PRO A 48 14.06 4.79 -1.08
N ASP A 49 14.91 5.76 -1.44
CA ASP A 49 15.56 6.60 -0.45
C ASP A 49 14.53 7.58 0.12
N ALA A 50 14.29 7.48 1.42
CA ALA A 50 13.26 8.25 2.12
C ALA A 50 13.90 9.30 3.03
N SER A 51 13.24 10.46 3.14
CA SER A 51 13.75 11.61 3.88
C SER A 51 12.62 12.43 4.51
N VAL A 52 12.97 13.32 5.43
CA VAL A 52 12.05 14.37 5.87
C VAL A 52 11.73 15.32 4.70
N PRO A 53 10.46 15.74 4.53
CA PRO A 53 10.11 16.83 3.62
C PRO A 53 10.81 18.14 4.00
N LEU A 54 11.50 18.75 3.04
CA LEU A 54 12.20 20.02 3.23
C LEU A 54 11.37 21.25 2.85
N ILE A 55 10.21 21.04 2.22
CA ILE A 55 9.26 22.06 1.79
C ILE A 55 7.83 21.60 2.10
N GLY A 56 6.87 22.50 1.98
CA GLY A 56 5.44 22.22 2.16
C GLY A 56 4.98 22.18 3.62
N PRO A 57 3.68 21.92 3.85
CA PRO A 57 3.03 22.04 5.16
C PRO A 57 3.59 21.09 6.23
N THR A 58 4.22 19.99 5.82
CA THR A 58 4.77 18.97 6.70
C THR A 58 6.26 19.14 6.98
N SER A 59 6.90 20.18 6.42
CA SER A 59 8.32 20.41 6.62
C SER A 59 8.66 20.80 8.07
N GLY A 60 9.73 20.23 8.60
CA GLY A 60 10.19 20.51 9.97
C GLY A 60 9.31 19.90 11.06
N HIS A 61 8.34 19.06 10.71
CA HIS A 61 7.57 18.29 11.68
C HIS A 61 8.51 17.40 12.53
N LYS A 62 8.33 17.47 13.84
CA LYS A 62 9.13 16.72 14.81
C LYS A 62 8.34 15.51 15.29
N GLY A 63 8.51 14.40 14.57
CA GLY A 63 7.82 13.14 14.85
C GLY A 63 8.13 12.11 13.77
N ILE A 64 7.38 11.02 13.75
CA ILE A 64 7.56 9.97 12.75
C ILE A 64 7.03 10.43 11.39
N TYR A 65 7.81 10.16 10.36
CA TYR A 65 7.36 10.16 8.98
C TYR A 65 7.31 8.73 8.47
N ALA A 66 6.25 8.37 7.76
CA ALA A 66 6.10 6.99 7.31
C ALA A 66 5.39 6.88 5.97
N PHE A 67 5.62 5.76 5.29
CA PHE A 67 4.75 5.22 4.25
C PHE A 67 5.03 3.73 4.06
N GLY A 68 4.03 3.00 3.62
CA GLY A 68 4.12 1.62 3.20
C GLY A 68 4.17 1.51 1.68
N ILE A 69 4.81 0.46 1.17
CA ILE A 69 4.72 0.02 -0.22
C ILE A 69 4.29 -1.44 -0.22
N TRP A 70 3.19 -1.78 -0.89
CA TRP A 70 2.69 -3.15 -0.91
C TRP A 70 2.10 -3.59 -2.23
N VAL A 71 2.06 -4.91 -2.41
CA VAL A 71 1.40 -5.60 -3.51
C VAL A 71 0.41 -6.59 -2.91
N GLY A 72 -0.81 -6.63 -3.46
CA GLY A 72 -1.89 -7.34 -2.78
C GLY A 72 -3.11 -7.67 -3.61
N ILE A 73 -3.93 -8.56 -3.05
CA ILE A 73 -5.29 -8.89 -3.45
C ILE A 73 -6.24 -8.34 -2.38
N GLY A 74 -7.19 -7.51 -2.79
CA GLY A 74 -8.27 -7.00 -1.97
C GLY A 74 -7.97 -5.83 -1.03
N GLY A 75 -9.02 -5.06 -0.74
CA GLY A 75 -9.18 -4.07 0.31
C GLY A 75 -8.35 -2.79 0.18
N TRP A 76 -8.01 -2.34 -1.03
CA TRP A 76 -7.27 -1.07 -1.16
C TRP A 76 -8.04 0.07 -0.48
N ALA A 77 -9.36 0.19 -0.71
CA ALA A 77 -10.19 1.21 -0.06
C ALA A 77 -10.51 0.92 1.44
N GLY A 78 -9.64 0.21 2.16
CA GLY A 78 -9.89 -0.38 3.46
C GLY A 78 -10.69 -1.68 3.36
N SER A 79 -10.78 -2.40 4.48
CA SER A 79 -11.65 -3.57 4.58
C SER A 79 -13.11 -3.15 4.41
N GLY A 80 -13.66 -3.30 3.21
CA GLY A 80 -15.10 -3.30 2.99
C GLY A 80 -15.79 -2.07 2.44
N SER A 81 -15.09 -1.11 1.84
CA SER A 81 -15.74 0.12 1.35
C SER A 81 -15.87 0.23 -0.19
N ALA A 82 -15.40 -0.77 -0.96
CA ALA A 82 -15.45 -0.72 -2.43
C ALA A 82 -16.50 -1.68 -3.01
N SER A 83 -17.20 -1.27 -4.06
CA SER A 83 -18.17 -2.10 -4.79
C SER A 83 -17.55 -3.38 -5.39
N SER A 84 -16.24 -3.37 -5.63
CA SER A 84 -15.46 -4.54 -6.05
C SER A 84 -15.13 -5.48 -4.89
N CYS A 85 -15.10 -4.99 -3.65
CA CYS A 85 -14.59 -5.70 -2.49
C CYS A 85 -15.48 -5.50 -1.25
N PRO A 86 -16.50 -6.37 -1.06
CA PRO A 86 -17.49 -6.19 0.01
C PRO A 86 -16.90 -6.13 1.42
N ALA A 87 -17.60 -5.45 2.32
CA ALA A 87 -17.32 -5.52 3.76
C ALA A 87 -17.38 -6.97 4.26
N GLY A 88 -16.37 -7.36 5.04
CA GLY A 88 -16.18 -8.76 5.46
C GLY A 88 -15.23 -9.57 4.58
N SER A 89 -14.94 -9.14 3.36
CA SER A 89 -14.00 -9.87 2.49
C SER A 89 -12.58 -9.82 3.04
N GLY A 90 -11.85 -10.91 2.81
CA GLY A 90 -10.48 -11.06 3.18
C GLY A 90 -9.52 -10.33 2.26
N VAL A 91 -8.35 -9.99 2.79
CA VAL A 91 -7.25 -9.35 2.06
C VAL A 91 -6.01 -10.22 2.15
N LEU A 92 -5.14 -10.15 1.13
CA LEU A 92 -3.83 -10.78 1.13
C LEU A 92 -2.82 -9.83 0.54
N ARG A 93 -1.88 -9.36 1.35
CA ARG A 93 -0.90 -8.34 0.96
C ARG A 93 0.46 -8.67 1.53
N ALA A 94 1.48 -8.17 0.86
CA ALA A 94 2.83 -8.12 1.39
C ALA A 94 3.46 -6.81 0.97
N GLY A 95 4.32 -6.29 1.83
CA GLY A 95 4.88 -4.97 1.66
C GLY A 95 6.09 -4.72 2.51
N ILE A 96 6.54 -3.47 2.41
CA ILE A 96 7.52 -2.89 3.31
C ILE A 96 6.96 -1.62 3.90
N ASP A 97 7.37 -1.30 5.12
CA ASP A 97 7.16 0.01 5.72
C ASP A 97 8.48 0.74 5.81
N VAL A 98 8.46 2.02 5.47
CA VAL A 98 9.61 2.91 5.59
C VAL A 98 9.27 3.97 6.62
N TYR A 99 10.05 4.01 7.69
CA TYR A 99 9.92 5.00 8.76
C TYR A 99 11.13 5.92 8.78
N TYR A 100 10.88 7.17 9.17
CA TYR A 100 11.90 8.17 9.37
C TYR A 100 11.59 8.95 10.64
N ASP A 101 12.61 9.17 11.46
CA ASP A 101 12.47 9.93 12.69
C ASP A 101 12.78 11.42 12.41
N GLY A 102 11.81 12.31 12.61
CA GLY A 102 12.02 13.75 12.47
C GLY A 102 12.99 14.35 13.49
N PHE A 103 13.38 13.61 14.53
CA PHE A 103 14.34 14.05 15.56
C PHE A 103 15.79 13.68 15.21
N SER A 104 16.00 12.61 14.46
CA SER A 104 17.32 12.16 14.02
C SER A 104 17.29 12.05 12.51
N ASN A 105 18.14 12.79 11.78
CA ASN A 105 18.20 12.74 10.31
C ASN A 105 18.73 11.38 9.76
N VAL A 106 18.36 10.27 10.42
CA VAL A 106 18.76 8.92 10.15
C VAL A 106 17.49 8.13 9.79
N PRO A 107 17.45 7.51 8.60
CA PRO A 107 16.35 6.62 8.25
C PRO A 107 16.24 5.47 9.25
N MET A 108 15.01 5.08 9.61
CA MET A 108 14.81 3.82 10.31
C MET A 108 14.90 2.67 9.31
N VAL A 109 15.36 1.50 9.77
CA VAL A 109 15.46 0.31 8.92
C VAL A 109 14.05 -0.07 8.45
N PRO A 110 13.81 -0.21 7.13
CA PRO A 110 12.51 -0.63 6.63
C PRO A 110 12.13 -2.02 7.12
N TRP A 111 10.84 -2.26 7.34
CA TRP A 111 10.34 -3.56 7.78
C TRP A 111 9.51 -4.23 6.71
N ALA A 112 9.86 -5.47 6.36
CA ALA A 112 9.03 -6.30 5.51
C ALA A 112 7.89 -6.93 6.32
N TRP A 113 6.70 -6.96 5.74
CA TRP A 113 5.51 -7.53 6.38
C TRP A 113 4.61 -8.25 5.37
N TYR A 114 3.73 -9.08 5.92
CA TYR A 114 2.60 -9.65 5.20
C TYR A 114 1.34 -9.53 6.03
N GLN A 115 0.21 -9.39 5.34
CA GLN A 115 -1.10 -9.26 5.96
C GLN A 115 -2.04 -10.23 5.27
N TYR A 116 -2.76 -10.98 6.09
CA TYR A 116 -3.90 -11.76 5.66
C TYR A 116 -4.95 -11.69 6.76
N GLY A 117 -6.22 -11.64 6.37
CA GLY A 117 -7.31 -11.58 7.35
C GLY A 117 -8.63 -11.20 6.70
N VAL A 118 -9.73 -11.47 7.41
CA VAL A 118 -11.07 -10.94 7.13
C VAL A 118 -11.22 -9.57 7.80
N SER A 119 -12.25 -8.79 7.46
CA SER A 119 -12.39 -7.39 7.95
C SER A 119 -12.34 -7.21 9.48
N THR A 120 -12.48 -8.29 10.26
CA THR A 120 -12.45 -8.32 11.72
C THR A 120 -11.11 -8.71 12.33
N GLU A 121 -10.15 -9.17 11.52
CA GLU A 121 -8.81 -9.59 11.97
C GLU A 121 -7.77 -8.59 11.46
N THR A 122 -7.35 -7.69 12.35
CA THR A 122 -6.41 -6.62 12.05
C THR A 122 -5.03 -7.04 12.54
N GLY A 123 -4.22 -7.63 11.67
CA GLY A 123 -2.82 -7.91 11.98
C GLY A 123 -1.97 -7.98 10.72
N ALA A 124 -0.97 -7.11 10.62
CA ALA A 124 0.18 -7.34 9.76
C ALA A 124 1.26 -8.07 10.56
N PHE A 125 1.95 -9.01 9.93
CA PHE A 125 2.98 -9.82 10.53
C PHE A 125 4.32 -9.44 9.91
N ALA A 126 5.30 -9.09 10.76
CA ALA A 126 6.64 -8.78 10.29
C ALA A 126 7.37 -10.06 9.84
N TYR A 127 8.17 -9.96 8.78
CA TYR A 127 9.15 -10.99 8.44
C TYR A 127 10.42 -10.79 9.27
N ALA A 128 10.53 -11.50 10.39
CA ALA A 128 11.71 -11.44 11.25
C ALA A 128 12.98 -11.81 10.49
N GLY A 129 14.03 -10.98 10.62
CA GLY A 129 15.34 -11.19 10.00
C GLY A 129 15.40 -10.88 8.51
N PHE A 130 14.35 -10.30 7.92
CA PHE A 130 14.38 -9.85 6.53
C PHE A 130 14.98 -8.43 6.45
N ASN A 131 16.23 -8.33 6.03
CA ASN A 131 16.94 -7.06 5.97
C ASN A 131 16.64 -6.32 4.66
N LEU A 132 16.42 -5.01 4.78
CA LEU A 132 16.10 -4.09 3.68
C LEU A 132 17.00 -2.86 3.77
N GLU A 133 17.51 -2.43 2.63
CA GLU A 133 18.20 -1.15 2.49
C GLU A 133 17.61 -0.33 1.33
N ALA A 134 17.78 0.99 1.39
CA ALA A 134 17.48 1.85 0.25
C ALA A 134 18.26 1.37 -1.01
N GLY A 135 17.55 1.32 -2.14
CA GLY A 135 18.07 0.83 -3.41
C GLY A 135 17.96 -0.68 -3.64
N ASP A 136 17.59 -1.48 -2.63
CA ASP A 136 17.32 -2.90 -2.81
C ASP A 136 16.13 -3.12 -3.76
N LEU A 137 16.26 -4.08 -4.66
CA LEU A 137 15.19 -4.50 -5.56
C LEU A 137 14.36 -5.60 -4.89
N ILE A 138 13.10 -5.28 -4.62
CA ILE A 138 12.15 -6.15 -3.93
C ILE A 138 11.14 -6.67 -4.94
N LYS A 139 10.91 -7.98 -4.94
CA LYS A 139 9.79 -8.61 -5.65
C LYS A 139 8.81 -9.16 -4.65
N ILE A 140 7.54 -8.82 -4.84
CA ILE A 140 6.44 -9.34 -4.04
C ILE A 140 5.54 -10.17 -4.94
N THR A 141 5.17 -11.36 -4.47
CA THR A 141 4.17 -12.21 -5.11
C THR A 141 3.17 -12.68 -4.07
N VAL A 142 1.90 -12.39 -4.30
CA VAL A 142 0.78 -12.90 -3.50
C VAL A 142 -0.09 -13.84 -4.34
N SER A 143 -0.54 -14.94 -3.75
CA SER A 143 -1.35 -15.96 -4.43
C SER A 143 -2.47 -16.48 -3.54
N GLY A 144 -3.66 -16.66 -4.10
CA GLY A 144 -4.88 -17.14 -3.44
C GLY A 144 -5.53 -18.33 -4.16
N VAL A 145 -4.73 -19.30 -4.61
CA VAL A 145 -5.13 -20.41 -5.48
C VAL A 145 -5.36 -21.70 -4.69
N SER A 146 -6.32 -22.52 -5.13
CA SER A 146 -6.57 -23.88 -4.59
C SER A 146 -6.74 -23.93 -3.07
N ASN A 147 -7.49 -22.98 -2.51
CA ASN A 147 -7.71 -22.84 -1.06
C ASN A 147 -6.41 -22.70 -0.25
N ASN A 148 -5.38 -22.14 -0.88
CA ASN A 148 -4.13 -21.80 -0.23
C ASN A 148 -3.84 -20.32 -0.45
N ILE A 149 -3.16 -19.72 0.51
CA ILE A 149 -2.62 -18.37 0.40
C ILE A 149 -1.10 -18.42 0.47
N THR A 150 -0.46 -17.53 -0.26
CA THR A 150 0.99 -17.37 -0.19
C THR A 150 1.32 -15.91 -0.36
N ALA A 151 2.10 -15.36 0.56
CA ALA A 151 2.80 -14.10 0.41
C ALA A 151 4.30 -14.39 0.40
N ILE A 152 4.98 -13.99 -0.67
CA ILE A 152 6.42 -14.12 -0.84
C ILE A 152 7.00 -12.73 -1.08
N ILE A 153 8.04 -12.41 -0.31
CA ILE A 153 8.90 -11.25 -0.53
C ILE A 153 10.31 -11.76 -0.80
N GLU A 154 10.90 -11.26 -1.87
CA GLU A 154 12.25 -11.60 -2.35
C GLU A 154 13.07 -10.32 -2.46
N ASN A 155 14.22 -10.27 -1.80
CA ASN A 155 15.18 -9.19 -1.90
C ASN A 155 16.32 -9.64 -2.84
N TYR A 156 16.58 -8.87 -3.89
CA TYR A 156 17.64 -9.14 -4.88
C TYR A 156 18.86 -8.22 -4.69
N GLY A 157 18.88 -7.39 -3.65
CA GLY A 157 19.91 -6.39 -3.38
C GLY A 157 19.88 -5.24 -4.39
N LYS A 158 20.99 -4.52 -4.50
CA LYS A 158 21.14 -3.32 -5.33
C LYS A 158 21.34 -3.68 -6.81
N VAL A 159 20.26 -4.12 -7.45
CA VAL A 159 20.24 -4.58 -8.85
C VAL A 159 19.07 -3.93 -9.61
N ASP A 160 19.11 -3.95 -10.94
CA ASP A 160 18.08 -3.28 -11.76
C ASP A 160 16.97 -4.21 -12.27
N SER A 161 17.15 -5.53 -12.21
CA SER A 161 16.17 -6.51 -12.67
C SER A 161 16.30 -7.86 -11.94
N THR A 162 15.19 -8.60 -11.87
CA THR A 162 15.16 -9.96 -11.28
C THR A 162 15.54 -11.06 -12.29
N VAL A 163 15.60 -10.74 -13.58
CA VAL A 163 15.82 -11.72 -14.66
C VAL A 163 17.18 -12.40 -14.52
N GLY A 164 17.17 -13.73 -14.46
CA GLY A 164 18.39 -14.54 -14.35
C GLY A 164 19.10 -14.44 -13.01
N ARG A 165 18.43 -13.92 -11.97
CA ARG A 165 19.00 -13.75 -10.62
C ARG A 165 18.29 -14.61 -9.59
N THR A 166 19.05 -14.98 -8.56
CA THR A 166 18.54 -15.59 -7.34
C THR A 166 18.44 -14.50 -6.26
N PRO A 167 17.34 -14.44 -5.48
CA PRO A 167 17.24 -13.48 -4.39
C PRO A 167 18.29 -13.77 -3.31
N ILE A 168 18.85 -12.71 -2.71
CA ILE A 168 19.77 -12.80 -1.57
C ILE A 168 19.05 -13.13 -0.27
N GLN A 169 17.77 -12.76 -0.18
CA GLN A 169 16.87 -13.15 0.90
C GLN A 169 15.50 -13.46 0.33
N ARG A 170 14.88 -14.51 0.83
CA ARG A 170 13.52 -14.91 0.46
C ARG A 170 12.77 -15.27 1.72
N ALA A 171 11.69 -14.55 1.98
CA ALA A 171 10.83 -14.89 3.10
C ALA A 171 10.23 -16.30 2.88
N PRO A 172 10.18 -17.14 3.92
CA PRO A 172 9.52 -18.43 3.79
C PRO A 172 8.04 -18.19 3.41
N PRO A 173 7.48 -18.99 2.48
CA PRO A 173 6.07 -18.90 2.14
C PRO A 173 5.25 -19.11 3.42
N THR A 174 4.34 -18.17 3.66
CA THR A 174 3.50 -18.14 4.85
C THR A 174 2.38 -19.17 4.69
N TYR A 175 2.65 -20.43 5.04
CA TYR A 175 1.62 -21.45 5.15
C TYR A 175 0.89 -21.28 6.49
N GLY A 176 -0.14 -20.44 6.53
CA GLY A 176 -1.00 -20.37 7.70
C GLY A 176 -1.82 -21.65 7.84
N PHE A 177 -1.89 -22.22 9.04
CA PHE A 177 -2.88 -23.25 9.46
C PHE A 177 -4.36 -22.82 9.24
N GLN A 178 -4.60 -21.62 8.69
CA GLN A 178 -5.89 -21.03 8.33
C GLN A 178 -6.03 -20.71 6.83
N GLY A 179 -5.08 -21.12 5.99
CA GLY A 179 -5.01 -20.72 4.58
C GLY A 179 -6.26 -21.03 3.76
N SER A 180 -7.00 -22.09 4.09
CA SER A 180 -8.25 -22.46 3.43
C SER A 180 -9.41 -21.51 3.75
N ASN A 181 -9.60 -21.15 5.02
CA ASN A 181 -10.66 -20.23 5.44
C ASN A 181 -10.41 -18.84 4.86
N VAL A 182 -9.16 -18.37 4.91
CA VAL A 182 -8.78 -17.07 4.36
C VAL A 182 -8.89 -17.06 2.83
N ALA A 183 -8.37 -18.10 2.14
CA ALA A 183 -8.47 -18.18 0.67
C ALA A 183 -9.92 -18.18 0.16
N ASN A 184 -10.86 -18.67 0.96
CA ASN A 184 -12.29 -18.67 0.65
C ASN A 184 -12.97 -17.33 0.90
N THR A 185 -12.41 -16.50 1.79
CA THR A 185 -12.95 -15.17 2.09
C THR A 185 -12.25 -14.06 1.31
N LEU A 186 -11.09 -14.33 0.68
CA LEU A 186 -10.34 -13.35 -0.10
C LEU A 186 -11.21 -12.65 -1.16
N CYS A 187 -11.05 -11.34 -1.20
CA CYS A 187 -11.58 -10.46 -2.21
C CYS A 187 -10.82 -10.63 -3.54
N LYS A 188 -11.13 -11.69 -4.28
CA LYS A 188 -10.46 -12.05 -5.56
C LYS A 188 -10.90 -11.21 -6.75
N THR A 189 -11.35 -10.00 -6.52
CA THR A 189 -11.93 -9.09 -7.51
C THR A 189 -11.16 -7.79 -7.60
N GLU A 190 -10.13 -7.62 -6.76
CA GLU A 190 -9.36 -6.42 -6.63
C GLU A 190 -7.88 -6.74 -6.39
N ALA A 191 -6.98 -6.04 -7.09
CA ALA A 191 -5.54 -6.14 -6.92
C ALA A 191 -4.91 -4.75 -6.87
N GLY A 192 -3.81 -4.59 -6.14
CA GLY A 192 -3.15 -3.31 -5.95
C GLY A 192 -1.63 -3.39 -5.93
N TRP A 193 -1.01 -2.34 -6.46
CA TRP A 193 0.38 -1.94 -6.24
C TRP A 193 0.36 -0.53 -5.66
N ILE A 194 0.52 -0.45 -4.35
CA ILE A 194 0.07 0.71 -3.57
C ILE A 194 1.23 1.27 -2.75
N ILE A 195 1.29 2.59 -2.71
CA ILE A 195 1.95 3.37 -1.68
C ILE A 195 0.86 3.81 -0.71
N GLU A 196 1.06 3.57 0.58
CA GLU A 196 0.09 3.86 1.63
C GLU A 196 0.70 4.80 2.66
N ASN A 197 -0.07 5.80 3.09
CA ASN A 197 0.26 6.57 4.27
C ASN A 197 -0.29 5.84 5.50
N HIS A 198 0.57 5.59 6.49
CA HIS A 198 0.17 4.91 7.71
C HIS A 198 -0.84 5.72 8.49
N LEU A 199 -1.72 5.02 9.19
CA LEU A 199 -2.58 5.60 10.22
C LEU A 199 -1.95 5.38 11.59
N THR A 200 -2.13 6.34 12.49
CA THR A 200 -1.84 6.19 13.91
C THR A 200 -2.80 5.17 14.55
N GLU A 201 -2.38 4.56 15.65
CA GLU A 201 -3.24 3.70 16.48
C GLU A 201 -4.14 4.52 17.45
N THR A 202 -4.32 5.82 17.18
CA THR A 202 -5.22 6.67 17.97
C THR A 202 -6.68 6.38 17.65
N ASN A 203 -7.59 6.90 18.49
CA ASN A 203 -9.02 6.83 18.25
C ASN A 203 -9.61 8.26 18.28
N PRO A 204 -9.92 8.87 17.12
CA PRO A 204 -9.89 8.29 15.77
C PRO A 204 -8.46 8.10 15.23
N PRO A 205 -8.26 7.17 14.25
CA PRO A 205 -6.98 7.00 13.57
C PRO A 205 -6.72 8.19 12.64
N GLU A 206 -5.49 8.68 12.62
CA GLU A 206 -5.06 9.85 11.84
C GLU A 206 -3.88 9.48 10.94
N PRO A 207 -3.78 10.01 9.71
CA PRO A 207 -2.62 9.78 8.86
C PRO A 207 -1.34 10.33 9.49
N VAL A 208 -0.31 9.49 9.58
CA VAL A 208 1.05 9.90 9.94
C VAL A 208 1.57 10.87 8.89
N THR A 209 2.51 11.75 9.26
CA THR A 209 3.16 12.63 8.30
C THR A 209 3.88 11.80 7.23
N MET A 210 3.57 12.03 5.95
CA MET A 210 4.14 11.19 4.90
C MET A 210 5.59 11.59 4.60
N ALA A 211 6.52 10.63 4.67
CA ALA A 211 7.92 10.88 4.32
C ALA A 211 8.07 11.30 2.85
N ASN A 212 9.18 11.96 2.54
CA ASN A 212 9.55 12.33 1.19
C ASN A 212 10.32 11.19 0.51
N PHE A 213 10.06 10.95 -0.77
CA PHE A 213 10.82 10.02 -1.63
C PHE A 213 10.81 10.57 -3.05
N THR A 214 11.76 10.21 -3.90
CA THR A 214 11.74 10.72 -5.29
C THR A 214 10.62 10.06 -6.10
N GLN A 215 10.64 8.73 -6.16
CA GLN A 215 9.71 7.96 -6.96
C GLN A 215 9.71 6.50 -6.49
N VAL A 216 8.55 5.86 -6.55
CA VAL A 216 8.44 4.39 -6.55
C VAL A 216 8.01 3.97 -7.95
N ALA A 217 8.75 3.04 -8.55
CA ALA A 217 8.39 2.42 -9.81
C ALA A 217 8.04 0.96 -9.54
N PHE A 218 6.79 0.60 -9.75
CA PHE A 218 6.34 -0.77 -9.77
C PHE A 218 6.56 -1.33 -11.18
N THR A 219 7.54 -2.21 -11.32
CA THR A 219 7.89 -2.91 -12.57
C THR A 219 7.50 -4.38 -12.50
N GLU A 220 7.65 -5.10 -13.62
CA GLU A 220 7.32 -6.53 -13.73
C GLU A 220 5.90 -6.85 -13.24
N LEU A 221 4.96 -5.92 -13.48
CA LEU A 221 3.58 -6.08 -13.01
C LEU A 221 2.93 -7.27 -13.70
N ASP A 222 2.36 -8.17 -12.89
CA ASP A 222 1.66 -9.36 -13.38
C ASP A 222 0.41 -9.61 -12.53
N ILE A 223 -0.75 -9.65 -13.17
CA ILE A 223 -1.97 -10.21 -12.60
C ILE A 223 -2.32 -11.46 -13.38
N ARG A 224 -2.44 -12.57 -12.67
CA ARG A 224 -3.01 -13.81 -13.21
C ARG A 224 -4.41 -13.95 -12.68
N THR A 225 -5.34 -14.06 -13.60
CA THR A 225 -6.75 -14.28 -13.33
C THR A 225 -7.16 -15.67 -13.80
N SER A 226 -8.36 -16.12 -13.42
CA SER A 226 -8.96 -17.34 -13.96
C SER A 226 -9.21 -17.29 -15.47
N SER A 227 -9.29 -16.10 -16.07
CA SER A 227 -9.47 -15.90 -17.52
C SER A 227 -8.19 -15.56 -18.29
N GLY A 228 -7.03 -15.52 -17.61
CA GLY A 228 -5.74 -15.23 -18.24
C GLY A 228 -4.98 -14.10 -17.56
N ARG A 229 -4.07 -13.49 -18.30
CA ARG A 229 -3.15 -12.46 -17.81
C ARG A 229 -3.73 -11.06 -18.03
N VAL A 230 -3.56 -10.17 -17.05
CA VAL A 230 -3.91 -8.76 -17.14
C VAL A 230 -2.69 -7.91 -16.81
N GLY A 231 -2.43 -6.90 -17.63
CA GLY A 231 -1.35 -5.94 -17.45
C GLY A 231 -1.79 -4.64 -16.77
N ALA A 232 -0.82 -3.78 -16.51
CA ALA A 232 -0.98 -2.53 -15.78
C ALA A 232 -1.87 -1.50 -16.50
N SER A 233 -2.03 -1.59 -17.82
CA SER A 233 -2.89 -0.67 -18.59
C SER A 233 -4.36 -0.79 -18.22
N ALA A 234 -4.79 -1.93 -17.66
CA ALA A 234 -6.15 -2.14 -17.17
C ALA A 234 -6.38 -1.60 -15.75
N ALA A 235 -5.33 -1.13 -15.07
CA ALA A 235 -5.42 -0.62 -13.71
C ALA A 235 -5.84 0.85 -13.70
N LYS A 236 -6.72 1.21 -12.78
CA LYS A 236 -7.03 2.59 -12.40
C LYS A 236 -5.89 3.14 -11.55
N LEU A 237 -5.43 4.33 -11.88
CA LEU A 237 -4.46 5.06 -11.07
C LEU A 237 -5.17 5.89 -10.00
N VAL A 238 -4.61 5.88 -8.79
CA VAL A 238 -5.06 6.72 -7.67
C VAL A 238 -3.87 7.43 -7.06
N ASN A 239 -4.13 8.57 -6.42
CA ASN A 239 -3.11 9.37 -5.77
C ASN A 239 -3.48 9.56 -4.30
N ILE A 240 -2.46 9.56 -3.45
CA ILE A 240 -2.61 10.01 -2.07
C ILE A 240 -2.98 11.49 -2.11
N ASN A 241 -4.00 11.84 -1.35
CA ASN A 241 -4.51 13.19 -1.26
C ASN A 241 -4.99 13.45 0.16
N LEU A 242 -4.24 14.27 0.90
CA LEU A 242 -4.49 14.57 2.30
C LEU A 242 -4.42 16.07 2.51
N ALA A 243 -5.58 16.70 2.71
CA ALA A 243 -5.71 18.15 2.81
C ALA A 243 -4.79 18.71 3.91
N ASP A 244 -4.73 18.03 5.06
CA ASP A 244 -3.91 18.42 6.21
C ASP A 244 -2.39 18.31 5.95
N GLN A 245 -1.98 17.69 4.84
CA GLN A 245 -0.58 17.59 4.41
C GLN A 245 -0.29 18.32 3.08
N GLY A 246 -1.20 19.18 2.64
CA GLY A 246 -1.04 19.98 1.40
C GLY A 246 -1.79 19.45 0.19
N GLY A 247 -2.67 18.45 0.34
CA GLY A 247 -3.47 17.90 -0.74
C GLY A 247 -2.78 16.73 -1.44
N LYS A 248 -2.62 16.78 -2.77
CA LYS A 248 -2.09 15.67 -3.57
C LYS A 248 -0.64 15.38 -3.19
N LEU A 249 -0.37 14.22 -2.59
CA LEU A 249 0.95 13.80 -2.12
C LEU A 249 1.68 12.86 -3.07
N THR A 250 0.97 12.23 -4.00
CA THR A 250 1.59 11.41 -5.06
C THR A 250 1.07 11.77 -6.44
N ASP A 251 1.89 11.55 -7.46
CA ASP A 251 1.49 11.60 -8.87
C ASP A 251 1.85 10.29 -9.58
N CYS A 252 0.83 9.44 -9.73
CA CYS A 252 0.92 8.13 -10.33
C CYS A 252 0.59 8.17 -11.83
N SER A 253 1.39 7.45 -12.63
CA SER A 253 1.28 7.36 -14.08
C SER A 253 1.63 5.96 -14.58
N THR A 254 0.95 5.51 -15.63
CA THR A 254 1.30 4.26 -16.34
C THR A 254 2.37 4.58 -17.37
N VAL A 255 3.48 3.83 -17.32
CA VAL A 255 4.60 3.99 -18.27
C VAL A 255 4.50 2.93 -19.37
N SER A 256 4.14 1.71 -18.99
CA SER A 256 3.92 0.59 -19.91
C SER A 256 2.95 -0.40 -19.28
N ASP A 257 2.59 -1.46 -20.02
CA ASP A 257 1.71 -2.51 -19.50
C ASP A 257 2.33 -3.35 -18.37
N SER A 258 3.62 -3.16 -18.08
CA SER A 258 4.31 -3.80 -16.95
C SER A 258 4.91 -2.80 -15.98
N GLU A 259 4.57 -1.51 -16.08
CA GLU A 259 5.19 -0.47 -15.25
C GLU A 259 4.25 0.69 -14.90
N VAL A 260 4.18 0.98 -13.60
CA VAL A 260 3.53 2.15 -13.02
C VAL A 260 4.55 2.92 -12.17
N ARG A 261 4.55 4.25 -12.28
CA ARG A 261 5.40 5.14 -11.49
C ARG A 261 4.57 6.08 -10.67
N CYS A 262 4.89 6.19 -9.39
CA CYS A 262 4.31 7.17 -8.48
C CYS A 262 5.42 8.06 -7.92
N ARG A 263 5.37 9.35 -8.27
CA ARG A 263 6.28 10.37 -7.73
C ARG A 263 5.70 10.96 -6.47
N ARG A 264 6.52 11.29 -5.48
CA ARG A 264 6.08 12.14 -4.37
C ARG A 264 5.88 13.56 -4.90
N THR A 265 4.76 14.17 -4.56
CA THR A 265 4.49 15.58 -4.81
C THR A 265 4.35 16.26 -3.47
N VAL A 266 5.09 17.33 -3.22
CA VAL A 266 4.86 18.13 -2.03
C VAL A 266 3.77 19.15 -2.35
N GLY A 267 2.69 19.13 -1.58
CA GLY A 267 1.60 20.09 -1.70
C GLY A 267 2.00 21.52 -1.34
#